data_AF-A0A6N7AZ92-F1
#
_entry.id   AF-A0A6N7AZ92-F1
#
_cell.length_a   1.000
_cell.length_b   1.000
_cell.length_c   1.000
_cell.angle_alpha   90.00
_cell.angle_beta   90.00
_cell.angle_gamma   90.00
#
_symmetry.space_group_name_H-M   'P 1'
#
loop_
_entity.id
_entity.type
_entity.pdbx_description
1 polymer ?
#
loop_
_entity_poly.entity_id
_entity_poly.type
_entity_poly.pdbx_seq_one_letter_code
_entity_poly.pdbx_strand_id
1 'polypeptide(L)' 'MNETKSYDISKHRVLEAFRRVKANKGAAGVDNESLEEFEQNLKNNLYKEASC' A
#
# COMPACT_ATOMS: atom_id res chain seq x y z
N MET A 1 5.64 -23.52 -4.20
CA MET A 1 5.17 -22.12 -4.22
C MET A 1 4.47 -21.89 -2.89
N ASN A 2 5.04 -21.08 -2.00
CA ASN A 2 4.41 -20.82 -0.70
C ASN A 2 3.14 -19.99 -0.94
N GLU A 3 1.99 -20.64 -0.85
CA GLU A 3 0.70 -19.97 -0.91
C GLU A 3 0.61 -19.02 0.29
N THR A 4 0.76 -17.73 0.04
CA THR A 4 0.54 -16.70 1.05
C THR A 4 -0.94 -16.71 1.41
N LYS A 5 -1.26 -16.90 2.69
CA LYS A 5 -2.64 -16.80 3.18
C LYS A 5 -3.24 -15.46 2.75
N SER A 6 -4.32 -15.51 1.98
CA SER A 6 -5.10 -14.32 1.67
C SER A 6 -5.80 -13.85 2.95
N TYR A 7 -5.57 -12.60 3.31
CA TYR A 7 -6.25 -11.96 4.44
C TYR A 7 -7.37 -11.08 3.89
N ASP A 8 -8.58 -11.21 4.43
CA ASP A 8 -9.68 -10.31 4.11
C ASP A 8 -9.50 -8.99 4.87
N ILE A 9 -8.65 -8.12 4.32
CA ILE A 9 -8.40 -6.79 4.87
C ILE A 9 -9.25 -5.80 4.09
N SER A 10 -10.09 -5.06 4.81
CA SER A 10 -10.95 -4.07 4.17
C SER A 10 -10.15 -2.95 3.52
N LYS A 11 -10.61 -2.49 2.35
CA LYS A 11 -10.03 -1.33 1.65
C LYS A 11 -10.07 -0.02 2.47
N HIS A 12 -10.88 0.03 3.52
CA HIS A 12 -10.84 1.18 4.43
C HIS A 12 -9.61 1.15 5.34
N ARG A 13 -9.27 -0.04 5.87
CA ARG A 13 -8.15 -0.24 6.80
C ARG A 13 -6.81 0.11 6.18
N VAL A 14 -6.56 -0.33 4.95
CA VAL A 14 -5.28 -0.07 4.26
C VAL A 14 -5.17 1.41 3.88
N LEU A 15 -6.27 2.05 3.46
CA LEU A 15 -6.27 3.50 3.20
C LEU A 15 -5.98 4.32 4.46
N GLU A 16 -6.55 3.94 5.61
CA GLU A 16 -6.29 4.61 6.90
C GLU A 16 -4.83 4.46 7.32
N ALA A 17 -4.25 3.27 7.14
CA ALA A 17 -2.82 3.04 7.40
C ALA A 17 -1.94 3.92 6.51
N PHE A 18 -2.24 4.01 5.21
CA PHE A 18 -1.53 4.91 4.28
C PHE A 18 -1.61 6.38 4.71
N ARG A 19 -2.79 6.86 5.12
CA ARG A 19 -2.96 8.24 5.63
C ARG A 19 -2.08 8.53 6.85
N ARG A 20 -1.94 7.56 7.76
CA ARG A 20 -1.06 7.70 8.93
C ARG A 20 0.41 7.77 8.54
N VAL A 21 0.86 6.95 7.58
CA VAL A 21 2.24 7.00 7.06
C VAL A 21 2.50 8.34 6.36
N LYS A 22 1.56 8.80 5.54
CA LYS A 22 1.64 10.10 4.87
C LYS A 22 1.70 11.27 5.86
N ALA A 23 0.89 11.24 6.92
CA ALA A 23 0.91 12.27 7.97
C ALA A 23 2.28 12.38 8.67
N ASN A 24 3.00 11.27 8.78
CA ASN A 24 4.37 11.23 9.31
C ASN A 24 5.44 11.60 8.27
N LYS A 25 5.05 12.16 7.11
CA LYS A 25 5.91 12.50 5.96
C LYS A 25 6.60 11.30 5.30
N GLY A 26 6.05 10.10 5.49
CA GLY A 26 6.66 8.87 5.00
C GLY A 26 7.82 8.43 5.90
N ALA A 27 8.12 7.13 5.86
CA ALA A 27 9.35 6.62 6.46
C ALA A 27 10.46 6.68 5.40
N ALA A 28 11.72 6.77 5.83
CA ALA A 28 12.85 6.51 4.95
C ALA A 28 12.80 5.03 4.53
N GLY A 29 12.09 4.73 3.45
CA GLY A 29 11.98 3.40 2.87
C GLY A 29 13.28 3.02 2.17
N VAL A 30 13.58 1.72 2.16
CA VAL A 30 14.76 1.19 1.45
C VAL A 30 14.57 1.21 -0.08
N ASP A 31 13.33 1.42 -0.53
CA ASP A 31 12.88 1.19 -1.90
C ASP A 31 13.07 2.41 -2.83
N ASN A 32 13.61 3.53 -2.33
CA ASN A 32 13.80 4.82 -3.04
C ASN A 32 12.55 5.41 -3.72
N GLU A 33 11.37 4.81 -3.54
CA GLU A 33 10.10 5.31 -4.06
C GLU A 33 9.61 6.47 -3.19
N SER A 34 9.28 7.60 -3.82
CA SER A 34 8.73 8.74 -3.10
C SER A 34 7.23 8.56 -2.81
N LEU A 35 6.73 9.28 -1.80
CA LEU A 35 5.28 9.35 -1.55
C LEU A 35 4.52 9.88 -2.78
N GLU A 36 5.11 10.82 -3.54
CA GLU A 36 4.47 11.32 -4.76
C GLU A 36 4.35 10.24 -5.83
N GLU A 37 5.40 9.44 -6.05
CA GLU A 37 5.37 8.31 -7.00
C GLU A 37 4.37 7.24 -6.56
N PHE A 38 4.31 6.96 -5.26
CA PHE A 38 3.34 6.02 -4.69
C PHE A 38 1.89 6.51 -4.92
N GLU A 39 1.64 7.81 -4.82
CA GLU A 39 0.31 8.41 -5.00
C GLU A 39 -0.15 8.43 -6.46
N GLN A 40 0.76 8.47 -7.43
CA GLN A 40 0.40 8.40 -8.86
C GLN A 40 -0.35 7.11 -9.22
N ASN A 41 0.01 6.00 -8.56
CA ASN A 41 -0.62 4.69 -8.76
C ASN A 41 -1.27 4.15 -7.48
N LEU A 42 -1.85 5.04 -6.67
CA LEU A 42 -2.37 4.72 -5.34
C LEU A 42 -3.31 3.50 -5.31
N LYS A 43 -4.16 3.32 -6.34
CA LYS A 43 -5.11 2.21 -6.42
C LYS A 43 -4.42 0.84 -6.57
N ASN A 44 -3.41 0.78 -7.44
CA ASN A 44 -2.63 -0.42 -7.71
C ASN A 44 -1.59 -0.70 -6.61
N ASN A 45 -1.09 0.37 -5.98
CA ASN A 45 -0.11 0.29 -4.91
C ASN A 45 -0.76 -0.09 -3.56
N LEU A 46 -1.97 0.39 -3.26
CA LEU A 46 -2.70 0.01 -2.04
C LEU A 46 -3.28 -1.41 -2.12
N TYR A 47 -3.76 -1.82 -3.29
CA TYR A 47 -4.37 -3.13 -3.49
C TYR A 47 -3.86 -3.74 -4.78
N LYS A 48 -3.27 -4.92 -4.68
CA LYS A 48 -3.22 -5.81 -5.83
C LYS A 48 -4.62 -6.38 -6.00
N GLU A 49 -5.37 -5.86 -6.98
CA GLU A 49 -6.53 -6.59 -7.50
C GLU A 49 -5.93 -7.90 -8.02
N ALA A 50 -6.19 -9.00 -7.32
CA ALA A 50 -5.88 -10.31 -7.86
C ALA A 50 -6.77 -10.49 -9.09
N SER A 51 -6.25 -10.09 -10.26
CA SER A 51 -6.76 -10.63 -11.51
C SER A 51 -6.49 -12.12 -11.42
N CYS A 52 -7.58 -12.87 -11.34
CA CYS A 52 -7.59 -14.27 -11.70
C CYS A 52 -7.03 -14.44 -13.12
#